data_AF-A0A0P4W6I3-F1
#
_entry.id   AF-A0A0P4W6I3-F1
#
_cell.length_a   1.000
_cell.length_b   1.000
_cell.length_c   1.000
_cell.angle_alpha   90.00
_cell.angle_beta   90.00
_cell.angle_gamma   90.00
#
_symmetry.space_group_name_H-M   'P 1'
#
loop_
_entity.id
_entity.type
_entity.pdbx_description
1 polymer ?
#
loop_
_entity_poly.entity_id
_entity_poly.type
_entity_poly.pdbx_seq_one_letter_code
_entity_poly.pdbx_strand_id
1 'polypeptide(L)'
;MVIRILRDLCQRLPTWGPLNSWAMELMCEKVIASAGQHLSPGDALRRVFEALASGLLLPGSPGLLDPCEKDPIDAASPLSAQEREDITASAQHALRLIAFRQIHKVLGMDPIPPPKFQRGGRFTRKRRRDNSTGEGNDSEGGDGKKDKKEDGEDSKMDTDKESK
;
A
#
# COMPACT_ATOMS: atom_id res chain seq x y z
N MET A 1 13.67 3.93 4.99
CA MET A 1 12.42 4.71 5.19
C MET A 1 11.53 4.11 6.29
N VAL A 2 11.20 2.82 6.23
CA VAL A 2 10.37 2.11 7.25
C VAL A 2 10.90 2.27 8.68
N ILE A 3 12.23 2.13 8.88
CA ILE A 3 12.89 2.33 10.18
C ILE A 3 12.57 3.71 10.79
N ARG A 4 12.52 4.77 9.98
CA ARG A 4 12.21 6.13 10.47
C ARG A 4 10.76 6.24 10.93
N ILE A 5 9.85 5.58 10.23
CA ILE A 5 8.42 5.52 10.58
C ILE A 5 8.23 4.76 11.89
N LEU A 6 8.91 3.62 12.06
CA LEU A 6 8.81 2.84 13.29
C LEU A 6 9.48 3.54 14.48
N ARG A 7 10.58 4.26 14.26
CA ARG A 7 11.19 5.09 15.30
C ARG A 7 10.23 6.18 15.79
N ASP A 8 9.53 6.84 14.87
CA ASP A 8 8.45 7.78 15.20
C ASP A 8 7.30 7.09 15.95
N LEU A 9 6.90 5.88 15.55
CA LEU A 9 5.90 5.09 16.26
C LEU A 9 6.31 4.79 17.71
N CYS A 10 7.56 4.38 17.94
CA CYS A 10 8.10 4.13 19.28
C CYS A 10 8.11 5.39 20.16
N GLN A 11 8.24 6.58 19.55
CA GLN A 11 8.19 7.85 20.28
C GLN A 11 6.75 8.27 20.61
N ARG A 12 5.80 8.02 19.71
CA ARG A 12 4.40 8.43 19.88
C ARG A 12 3.58 7.48 20.74
N LEU A 13 3.88 6.17 20.71
CA LEU A 13 3.09 5.15 21.38
C LEU A 13 3.91 4.52 22.52
N PRO A 14 3.53 4.73 23.80
CA PRO A 14 4.23 4.16 24.95
C PRO A 14 4.38 2.64 24.88
N THR A 15 3.41 1.93 24.30
CA THR A 15 3.47 0.48 24.07
C THR A 15 4.71 0.03 23.29
N TRP A 16 5.21 0.87 22.39
CA TRP A 16 6.37 0.58 21.55
C TRP A 16 7.67 1.16 22.13
N GLY A 17 7.58 1.97 23.19
CA GLY A 17 8.73 2.59 23.85
C GLY A 17 9.79 1.62 24.37
N PRO A 18 9.42 0.46 24.96
CA PRO A 18 10.39 -0.54 25.41
C PRO A 18 11.19 -1.20 24.28
N LEU A 19 10.69 -1.16 23.03
CA LEU A 19 11.38 -1.75 21.89
C LEU A 19 12.65 -0.94 21.59
N ASN A 20 13.80 -1.50 21.96
CA ASN A 20 15.08 -0.84 21.76
C ASN A 20 15.36 -0.57 20.27
N SER A 21 16.11 0.50 19.97
CA SER A 21 16.34 0.95 18.59
C SER A 21 17.04 -0.11 17.74
N TRP A 22 17.96 -0.88 18.34
CA TRP A 22 18.72 -1.91 17.64
C TRP A 22 17.84 -3.09 17.21
N ALA A 23 17.05 -3.64 18.13
CA ALA A 23 16.08 -4.70 17.88
C ALA A 23 15.04 -4.26 16.85
N MET A 24 14.55 -3.02 16.94
CA MET A 24 13.65 -2.47 15.92
C MET A 24 14.30 -2.45 14.54
N GLU A 25 15.54 -1.94 14.43
CA GLU A 25 16.28 -1.85 13.15
C GLU A 25 16.58 -3.22 12.56
N LEU A 26 17.12 -4.12 13.38
CA LEU A 26 17.47 -5.49 13.00
C LEU A 26 16.24 -6.29 12.57
N MET A 27 15.12 -6.15 13.27
CA MET A 27 13.85 -6.76 12.88
C MET A 27 13.37 -6.22 11.52
N CYS A 28 13.42 -4.91 11.32
CA CYS A 28 13.00 -4.31 10.05
C CYS A 28 13.84 -4.84 8.89
N GLU A 29 15.16 -4.88 9.06
CA GLU A 29 16.10 -5.40 8.07
C GLU A 29 15.77 -6.85 7.73
N LYS A 30 15.73 -7.75 8.73
CA LYS A 30 15.48 -9.18 8.50
C LYS A 30 14.13 -9.44 7.82
N VAL A 31 13.08 -8.75 8.25
CA VAL A 31 11.74 -8.93 7.68
C VAL A 31 11.69 -8.45 6.23
N ILE A 32 12.32 -7.31 5.91
CA ILE A 32 12.34 -6.79 4.53
C ILE A 32 13.25 -7.65 3.64
N ALA A 33 14.44 -8.02 4.12
CA ALA A 33 15.38 -8.87 3.39
C ALA A 33 14.79 -10.24 3.05
N SER A 34 13.95 -10.80 3.94
CA SER A 34 13.25 -12.07 3.69
C SER A 34 12.26 -12.05 2.52
N ALA A 35 11.94 -10.88 1.96
CA ALA A 35 10.97 -10.76 0.86
C ALA A 35 11.49 -11.29 -0.48
N GLY A 36 12.82 -11.38 -0.65
CA GLY A 36 13.45 -11.84 -1.91
C GLY A 36 13.23 -10.93 -3.12
N GLN A 37 12.59 -9.77 -2.93
CA GLN A 37 12.29 -8.79 -3.97
C GLN A 37 12.25 -7.38 -3.40
N HIS A 38 12.37 -6.38 -4.28
CA HIS A 38 12.23 -4.98 -3.90
C HIS A 38 10.79 -4.68 -3.52
N LEU A 39 10.58 -4.10 -2.34
CA LEU A 39 9.26 -3.71 -1.84
C LEU A 39 9.05 -2.20 -1.94
N SER A 40 7.82 -1.80 -2.26
CA SER A 40 7.42 -0.40 -2.06
C SER A 40 7.46 -0.04 -0.57
N PRO A 41 7.61 1.24 -0.19
CA PRO A 41 7.64 1.62 1.22
C PRO A 41 6.37 1.20 1.99
N GLY A 42 5.21 1.21 1.32
CA GLY A 42 3.93 0.78 1.90
C GLY A 42 3.89 -0.73 2.15
N ASP A 43 4.35 -1.52 1.17
CA ASP A 43 4.40 -2.98 1.30
C ASP A 43 5.43 -3.42 2.33
N ALA A 44 6.59 -2.76 2.36
CA ALA A 44 7.62 -3.00 3.37
C ALA A 44 7.11 -2.73 4.79
N LEU A 45 6.41 -1.61 5.00
CA LEU A 45 5.80 -1.30 6.30
C LEU A 45 4.73 -2.34 6.67
N ARG A 46 3.84 -2.68 5.72
CA ARG A 46 2.79 -3.69 5.93
C ARG A 46 3.40 -5.04 6.33
N ARG A 47 4.48 -5.47 5.65
CA ARG A 47 5.19 -6.72 5.93
C ARG A 47 5.80 -6.74 7.33
N VAL A 48 6.38 -5.63 7.81
CA VAL A 48 6.89 -5.54 9.18
C VAL A 48 5.77 -5.71 10.21
N PHE A 49 4.62 -5.07 9.99
CA PHE A 49 3.47 -5.29 10.86
C PHE A 49 2.90 -6.70 10.77
N GLU A 50 2.93 -7.36 9.61
CA GLU A 50 2.55 -8.78 9.46
C GLU A 50 3.45 -9.70 10.30
N ALA A 51 4.76 -9.53 10.22
CA ALA A 51 5.71 -10.34 10.98
C ALA A 51 5.56 -10.14 12.50
N LEU A 52 5.39 -8.89 12.93
CA LEU A 52 5.12 -8.59 14.35
C LEU A 52 3.78 -9.18 14.81
N ALA A 53 2.72 -9.00 14.00
CA ALA A 53 1.39 -9.51 14.31
C ALA A 53 1.33 -11.04 14.37
N SER A 54 2.20 -11.75 13.65
CA SER A 54 2.35 -13.21 13.73
C SER A 54 3.07 -13.70 14.98
N GLY A 55 3.49 -12.79 15.87
CA GLY A 55 4.12 -13.13 17.14
C GLY A 55 5.63 -13.31 17.05
N LEU A 56 6.32 -12.57 16.17
CA LEU A 56 7.79 -12.62 16.04
C LEU A 56 8.54 -12.36 17.36
N LEU A 57 7.92 -11.63 18.30
CA LEU A 57 8.52 -11.33 19.61
C LEU A 57 8.02 -12.27 20.72
N LEU A 58 7.05 -13.15 20.46
CA LEU A 58 6.48 -14.02 21.49
C LEU A 58 7.43 -15.19 21.82
N PRO A 59 7.33 -15.77 23.03
CA PRO A 59 8.06 -16.98 23.38
C PRO A 59 7.78 -18.12 22.39
N GLY A 60 8.82 -18.87 22.03
CA GLY A 60 8.72 -19.96 21.04
C GLY A 60 8.87 -19.52 19.58
N SER A 61 8.95 -18.22 19.31
CA SER A 61 9.42 -17.71 18.02
C SER A 61 10.94 -17.90 17.88
N PRO A 62 11.49 -17.83 16.64
CA PRO A 62 12.95 -17.84 16.44
C PRO A 62 13.71 -16.70 17.14
N GLY A 63 13.00 -15.68 17.63
CA GLY A 63 13.60 -14.50 18.24
C GLY A 63 14.37 -13.63 17.24
N LEU A 64 15.07 -12.62 17.77
CA LEU A 64 15.85 -11.69 16.97
C LEU A 64 17.34 -11.82 17.30
N LEU A 65 17.97 -12.84 16.72
CA LEU A 65 19.40 -13.09 16.92
C LEU A 65 20.27 -11.92 16.41
N ASP A 66 21.10 -11.40 17.30
CA ASP A 66 22.02 -10.30 17.05
C ASP A 66 23.26 -10.77 16.25
N PRO A 67 23.47 -10.28 15.01
CA PRO A 67 24.64 -10.64 14.21
C PRO A 67 25.94 -9.99 14.71
N CYS A 68 25.86 -9.00 15.60
CA CYS A 68 27.01 -8.29 16.15
C CYS A 68 27.56 -8.96 17.43
N GLU A 69 26.87 -9.95 17.96
CA GLU A 69 27.27 -10.70 19.15
C GLU A 69 27.89 -12.04 18.76
N LYS A 70 28.88 -12.49 19.53
CA LYS A 70 29.54 -13.78 19.30
C LYS A 70 28.64 -14.96 19.71
N ASP A 71 27.95 -14.80 20.82
CA ASP A 71 27.02 -15.78 21.35
C ASP A 71 25.61 -15.53 20.79
N PRO A 72 24.73 -16.55 20.70
CA PRO A 72 23.39 -16.41 20.14
C PRO A 72 22.46 -15.62 21.08
N ILE A 73 22.60 -14.31 21.07
CA ILE A 73 21.85 -13.38 21.93
C ILE A 73 20.63 -12.84 21.17
N ASP A 74 19.46 -12.88 21.82
CA ASP A 74 18.25 -12.22 21.33
C ASP A 74 18.34 -10.71 21.61
N ALA A 75 18.38 -9.90 20.56
CA ALA A 75 18.39 -8.44 20.66
C ALA A 75 17.11 -7.88 21.32
N ALA A 76 16.01 -8.64 21.28
CA ALA A 76 14.76 -8.29 21.96
C ALA A 76 14.69 -8.79 23.42
N SER A 77 15.72 -9.48 23.93
CA SER A 77 15.76 -10.05 25.29
C SER A 77 15.41 -9.09 26.44
N PRO A 78 15.69 -7.77 26.38
CA PRO A 78 15.29 -6.86 27.46
C PRO A 78 13.78 -6.68 27.63
N LEU A 79 12.98 -7.03 26.61
CA LEU A 79 11.52 -6.94 26.67
C LEU A 79 10.94 -8.03 27.58
N SER A 80 10.08 -7.62 28.51
CA SER A 80 9.26 -8.52 29.30
C SER A 80 8.22 -9.25 28.45
N ALA A 81 7.68 -10.36 28.97
CA ALA A 81 6.61 -11.11 28.30
C ALA A 81 5.38 -10.23 28.00
N GLN A 82 4.99 -9.38 28.96
CA GLN A 82 3.86 -8.47 28.79
C GLN A 82 4.11 -7.44 27.69
N GLU A 83 5.29 -6.82 27.65
CA GLU A 83 5.63 -5.85 26.60
C GLU A 83 5.63 -6.50 25.21
N ARG A 84 6.11 -7.75 25.11
CA ARG A 84 6.07 -8.53 23.85
C ARG A 84 4.63 -8.79 23.39
N GLU A 85 3.74 -9.14 24.31
CA GLU A 85 2.31 -9.33 24.03
C GLU A 85 1.65 -8.01 23.62
N ASP A 86 1.91 -6.92 24.33
CA ASP A 86 1.32 -5.61 24.06
C ASP A 86 1.75 -5.07 22.69
N ILE A 87 3.04 -5.20 22.33
CA ILE A 87 3.56 -4.83 21.01
C ILE A 87 2.90 -5.71 19.93
N THR A 88 2.77 -7.01 20.17
CA THR A 88 2.14 -7.95 19.23
C THR A 88 0.67 -7.59 19.00
N ALA A 89 -0.10 -7.35 20.06
CA ALA A 89 -1.50 -6.94 19.99
C ALA A 89 -1.65 -5.57 19.29
N SER A 90 -0.77 -4.62 19.58
CA SER A 90 -0.72 -3.32 18.91
C SER A 90 -0.43 -3.46 17.41
N ALA A 91 0.52 -4.33 17.04
CA ALA A 91 0.84 -4.63 15.64
C ALA A 91 -0.33 -5.29 14.90
N GLN A 92 -1.05 -6.24 15.54
CA GLN A 92 -2.26 -6.84 14.98
C GLN A 92 -3.36 -5.81 14.72
N HIS A 93 -3.50 -4.82 15.60
CA HIS A 93 -4.44 -3.72 15.38
C HIS A 93 -4.00 -2.81 14.22
N ALA A 94 -2.73 -2.39 14.22
CA ALA A 94 -2.17 -1.57 13.15
C ALA A 94 -2.27 -2.25 11.78
N LEU A 95 -2.02 -3.54 11.69
CA LEU A 95 -2.15 -4.33 10.46
C LEU A 95 -3.58 -4.30 9.91
N ARG A 96 -4.59 -4.46 10.78
CA ARG A 96 -6.00 -4.33 10.39
C ARG A 96 -6.30 -2.93 9.87
N LEU A 97 -5.82 -1.89 10.56
CA LEU A 97 -5.98 -0.50 10.08
C LEU A 97 -5.36 -0.32 8.68
N ILE A 98 -4.17 -0.87 8.43
CA ILE A 98 -3.51 -0.83 7.11
C ILE A 98 -4.37 -1.55 6.06
N ALA A 99 -4.88 -2.75 6.35
CA ALA A 99 -5.72 -3.52 5.44
C ALA A 99 -7.02 -2.79 5.07
N PHE A 100 -7.62 -2.08 6.02
CA PHE A 100 -8.83 -1.27 5.82
C PHE A 100 -8.53 0.17 5.36
N ARG A 101 -7.34 0.43 4.81
CA ARG A 101 -6.93 1.75 4.25
C ARG A 101 -6.95 2.89 5.27
N GLN A 102 -6.78 2.58 6.55
CA GLN A 102 -6.70 3.52 7.68
C GLN A 102 -5.26 3.71 8.18
N ILE A 103 -4.26 3.55 7.30
CA ILE A 103 -2.84 3.69 7.64
C ILE A 103 -2.49 5.07 8.25
N HIS A 104 -3.23 6.12 7.90
CA HIS A 104 -3.06 7.46 8.47
C HIS A 104 -3.17 7.46 10.01
N LYS A 105 -4.02 6.60 10.59
CA LYS A 105 -4.12 6.43 12.05
C LYS A 105 -2.86 5.82 12.65
N VAL A 106 -2.26 4.83 11.98
CA VAL A 106 -0.99 4.21 12.41
C VAL A 106 0.15 5.22 12.35
N LEU A 107 0.17 6.04 11.30
CA LEU A 107 1.15 7.10 11.08
C LEU A 107 0.92 8.34 11.96
N GLY A 108 -0.19 8.42 12.71
CA GLY A 108 -0.50 9.59 13.55
C GLY A 108 -0.72 10.87 12.75
N MET A 109 -1.31 10.76 11.55
CA MET A 109 -1.56 11.89 10.65
C MET A 109 -3.02 11.94 10.20
N ASP A 110 -3.42 13.10 9.68
CA ASP A 110 -4.72 13.25 9.03
C ASP A 110 -4.79 12.45 7.72
N PRO A 111 -5.98 11.98 7.32
CA PRO A 111 -6.16 11.29 6.05
C PRO A 111 -5.82 12.22 4.90
N ILE A 112 -4.97 11.73 3.99
CA ILE A 112 -4.62 12.47 2.77
C ILE A 112 -5.88 12.59 1.90
N PRO A 113 -6.19 13.78 1.35
CA PRO A 113 -7.33 13.96 0.47
C PRO A 113 -7.31 12.97 -0.70
N PRO A 114 -8.45 12.41 -1.10
CA PRO A 114 -8.49 11.53 -2.26
C PRO A 114 -8.01 12.30 -3.50
N PRO A 115 -7.24 11.66 -4.39
CA PRO A 115 -6.74 12.32 -5.59
C PRO A 115 -7.92 12.82 -6.44
N LYS A 116 -7.88 14.10 -6.81
CA LYS A 116 -8.95 14.79 -7.56
C LYS A 116 -9.18 14.26 -8.98
N PHE A 117 -8.30 13.38 -9.48
CA PHE A 117 -8.40 12.77 -10.80
C PHE A 117 -8.70 11.27 -10.69
N GLN A 118 -9.97 10.92 -10.48
CA GLN A 118 -10.47 9.67 -11.05
C GLN A 118 -10.54 9.89 -12.55
N ARG A 119 -9.55 9.41 -13.31
CA ARG A 119 -9.74 9.17 -14.75
C ARG A 119 -10.96 8.26 -14.86
N GLY A 120 -12.08 8.84 -15.28
CA GLY A 120 -13.31 8.13 -15.54
C GLY A 120 -13.06 6.96 -16.49
N GLY A 121 -13.66 5.82 -16.14
CA GLY A 121 -14.06 4.80 -17.09
C GLY A 121 -13.00 3.80 -17.54
N ARG A 122 -12.60 2.85 -16.68
CA ARG A 122 -12.11 1.52 -17.15
C ARG A 122 -12.53 0.29 -16.32
N PHE A 123 -13.48 0.41 -15.38
CA PHE A 123 -13.97 -0.77 -14.65
C PHE A 123 -15.50 -0.87 -14.49
N THR A 124 -16.28 -0.26 -15.40
CA THR A 124 -17.65 -0.73 -15.67
C THR A 124 -17.64 -1.85 -16.72
N ARG A 125 -16.70 -2.81 -16.65
CA ARG A 125 -16.98 -4.13 -17.23
C ARG A 125 -17.88 -4.85 -16.24
N LYS A 126 -19.18 -4.61 -16.42
CA LYS A 126 -20.26 -5.49 -15.97
C LYS A 126 -19.76 -6.93 -16.18
N ARG A 127 -19.53 -7.69 -15.11
CA ARG A 127 -19.25 -9.13 -15.24
C ARG A 127 -20.43 -9.70 -16.01
N ARG A 128 -20.19 -10.15 -17.25
CA ARG A 128 -21.17 -10.88 -18.04
C ARG A 128 -21.47 -12.14 -17.22
N ARG A 129 -22.68 -12.21 -16.66
CA ARG A 129 -23.20 -13.42 -16.04
C ARG A 129 -23.34 -14.40 -17.19
N ASP A 130 -22.51 -15.44 -17.22
CA ASP A 130 -22.74 -16.58 -18.10
C ASP A 130 -24.06 -17.21 -17.66
N ASN A 131 -25.09 -17.02 -18.48
CA ASN A 131 -26.31 -17.80 -18.41
C ASN A 131 -26.42 -18.52 -19.74
N SER A 132 -25.83 -19.72 -19.77
CA SER A 132 -26.06 -20.69 -20.83
C SER A 132 -27.53 -21.10 -20.85
N THR A 133 -28.03 -21.32 -22.07
CA THR A 133 -29.27 -22.04 -22.46
C THR A 133 -30.52 -21.19 -22.65
N GLY A 134 -31.05 -21.18 -23.88
CA GLY A 134 -32.42 -20.78 -24.21
C GLY A 134 -32.55 -20.01 -25.51
N GLU A 135 -32.92 -20.70 -26.59
CA GLU A 135 -33.19 -20.21 -27.95
C GLU A 135 -34.24 -19.08 -27.99
N GLY A 136 -34.19 -18.22 -29.01
CA GLY A 136 -35.31 -17.30 -29.27
C GLY A 136 -35.06 -16.11 -30.18
N ASN A 137 -35.15 -16.38 -31.49
CA ASN A 137 -35.79 -15.57 -32.53
C ASN A 137 -35.19 -14.22 -33.01
N ASP A 138 -35.20 -14.12 -34.34
CA ASP A 138 -34.76 -13.04 -35.21
C ASP A 138 -35.45 -11.69 -34.97
N SER A 139 -34.72 -10.61 -35.23
CA SER A 139 -35.24 -9.46 -35.98
C SER A 139 -34.09 -8.59 -36.51
N GLU A 140 -34.17 -8.35 -37.81
CA GLU A 140 -33.32 -7.52 -38.65
C GLU A 140 -33.30 -6.05 -38.22
N GLY A 141 -32.27 -5.33 -38.68
CA GLY A 141 -32.20 -3.88 -38.58
C GLY A 141 -30.84 -3.34 -39.01
N GLY A 142 -30.49 -3.52 -40.29
CA GLY A 142 -29.37 -2.80 -40.89
C GLY A 142 -29.67 -1.31 -41.02
N ASP A 143 -28.64 -0.48 -41.02
CA ASP A 143 -28.43 0.49 -42.11
C ASP A 143 -27.02 1.05 -42.02
N GLY A 144 -26.28 0.91 -43.11
CA GLY A 144 -24.98 1.52 -43.31
C GLY A 144 -25.11 2.75 -44.20
N LYS A 145 -24.24 3.73 -43.92
CA LYS A 145 -23.67 4.69 -44.86
C LYS A 145 -24.47 5.97 -45.14
N LYS A 146 -23.92 7.11 -44.71
CA LYS A 146 -23.88 8.31 -45.55
C LYS A 146 -22.70 9.22 -45.19
N ASP A 147 -21.63 9.06 -45.96
CA ASP A 147 -20.62 10.08 -46.17
C ASP A 147 -21.27 11.36 -46.69
N LYS A 148 -20.90 12.52 -46.13
CA LYS A 148 -21.23 13.84 -46.69
C LYS A 148 -19.94 14.65 -46.87
N LYS A 149 -19.56 14.80 -48.14
CA LYS A 149 -18.71 15.83 -48.75
C LYS A 149 -19.66 16.55 -49.74
N GLU A 150 -19.64 17.83 -50.09
CA GLU A 150 -18.85 19.05 -49.87
C GLU A 150 -19.87 20.19 -49.54
N ASP A 151 -19.52 21.38 -49.07
CA ASP A 151 -19.04 22.51 -49.89
C ASP A 151 -18.39 23.57 -49.00
N GLY A 152 -17.38 24.25 -49.56
CA GLY A 152 -16.57 25.25 -48.89
C GLY A 152 -17.13 26.66 -48.91
N GLU A 153 -16.54 27.52 -48.08
CA GLU A 153 -16.31 28.92 -48.43
C GLU A 153 -15.16 29.50 -47.59
N ASP A 154 -14.24 30.08 -48.36
CA ASP A 154 -13.39 31.24 -48.13
C ASP A 154 -12.24 31.26 -47.10
N SER A 155 -11.07 31.42 -47.72
CA SER A 155 -9.75 31.71 -47.18
C SER A 155 -9.60 33.19 -46.76
N LYS A 156 -9.23 33.45 -45.51
CA LYS A 156 -8.33 34.57 -45.14
C LYS A 156 -7.86 34.54 -43.68
N MET A 157 -6.59 34.18 -43.48
CA MET A 157 -5.67 34.52 -42.38
C MET A 157 -4.28 34.35 -43.01
N ASP A 158 -3.26 35.22 -42.87
CA ASP A 158 -2.73 35.94 -41.71
C ASP A 158 -1.84 37.10 -42.24
N THR A 159 -1.93 38.33 -41.70
CA THR A 159 -1.02 39.01 -40.75
C THR A 159 0.45 39.21 -41.17
N ASP A 160 0.89 40.48 -41.18
CA ASP A 160 2.04 41.05 -40.42
C ASP A 160 2.17 42.56 -40.78
N LYS A 161 2.18 43.53 -39.86
CA LYS A 161 3.31 44.01 -39.00
C LYS A 161 4.57 44.32 -39.84
N GLU A 162 5.31 45.41 -39.75
CA GLU A 162 5.52 46.51 -38.80
C GLU A 162 6.55 47.47 -39.47
N SER A 163 6.61 48.75 -39.07
CA SER A 163 7.77 49.68 -39.14
C SER A 163 8.63 49.73 -40.42
N LYS A 164 8.77 50.87 -41.12
CA LYS A 164 9.45 52.09 -40.68
C LYS A 164 9.38 53.13 -41.80
#